data_AF-A0A7Y1ZS99-F1
#
_entry.id   AF-A0A7Y1ZS99-F1
#
_cell.length_a   1.000
_cell.length_b   1.000
_cell.length_c   1.000
_cell.angle_alpha   90.00
_cell.angle_beta   90.00
_cell.angle_gamma   90.00
#
_symmetry.space_group_name_H-M   'P 1'
#
loop_
_entity.id
_entity.type
_entity.pdbx_description
1 polymer ?
#
loop_
_entity_poly.entity_id
_entity_poly.type
_entity_poly.pdbx_seq_one_letter_code
_entity_poly.pdbx_strand_id
1 'polypeptide(L)'
;MTPSSYSFDFNFGLLILVLSGLAIAFILLTFPYHLFRESRSNWYRSDGNLSAKRFRKETRKLAGLTGELLLFPLVGSAVVVGVLMVVHTFLIPIPLLVDVAGMFSTDADVWEERTETGELGDVGLLYGEWSDEQGFSEDRAFGVRKFLKRNWYMVAGLGVIFGIMVHLFFTGYYVSCLAEYQEGLIRRRRHYAEHDGLT
;
A
#
# COMPACT_ATOMS: atom_id res chain seq x y z
N MET A 1 -25.01 -25.45 -14.75
CA MET A 1 -24.10 -24.29 -14.66
C MET A 1 -23.28 -24.50 -13.41
N THR A 2 -21.97 -24.62 -13.56
CA THR A 2 -21.05 -24.79 -12.42
C THR A 2 -21.07 -23.51 -11.58
N PRO A 3 -21.23 -23.61 -10.25
CA PRO A 3 -21.16 -22.43 -9.40
C PRO A 3 -19.77 -21.84 -9.60
N SER A 4 -19.69 -20.60 -10.07
CA SER A 4 -18.46 -19.84 -10.00
C SER A 4 -18.23 -19.60 -8.53
N SER A 5 -17.51 -20.53 -7.90
CA SER A 5 -16.99 -20.34 -6.57
C SER A 5 -16.25 -19.01 -6.60
N TYR A 6 -16.79 -18.01 -5.93
CA TYR A 6 -16.02 -16.88 -5.42
C TYR A 6 -15.13 -17.41 -4.29
N SER A 7 -14.34 -18.45 -4.61
CA SER A 7 -13.16 -18.82 -3.88
C SER A 7 -12.25 -17.60 -3.84
N PHE A 8 -11.34 -17.58 -2.87
CA PHE A 8 -10.34 -16.53 -2.73
C PHE A 8 -9.47 -16.48 -4.01
N ASP A 9 -9.99 -15.81 -5.05
CA ASP A 9 -9.55 -16.03 -6.42
C ASP A 9 -8.23 -15.30 -6.66
N PHE A 10 -7.41 -15.93 -7.48
CA PHE A 10 -6.10 -15.52 -7.99
C PHE A 10 -5.95 -14.00 -8.28
N ASN A 11 -7.04 -13.32 -8.59
CA ASN A 11 -7.13 -11.87 -8.80
C ASN A 11 -6.82 -11.01 -7.56
N PHE A 12 -7.10 -11.50 -6.35
CA PHE A 12 -6.79 -10.77 -5.12
C PHE A 12 -5.31 -10.88 -4.74
N GLY A 13 -4.72 -12.07 -4.92
CA GLY A 13 -3.27 -12.24 -4.82
C GLY A 13 -2.52 -11.33 -5.80
N LEU A 14 -3.06 -11.19 -7.03
CA LEU A 14 -2.55 -10.25 -8.03
C LEU A 14 -2.68 -8.79 -7.58
N LEU A 15 -3.79 -8.38 -6.97
CA LEU A 15 -3.96 -7.03 -6.43
C LEU A 15 -2.92 -6.69 -5.35
N ILE A 16 -2.64 -7.63 -4.44
CA ILE A 16 -1.57 -7.49 -3.44
C ILE A 16 -0.23 -7.32 -4.11
N LEU A 17 0.05 -8.13 -5.14
CA LEU A 17 1.30 -8.09 -5.90
C LEU A 17 1.45 -6.77 -6.66
N VAL A 18 0.37 -6.24 -7.23
CA VAL A 18 0.34 -4.94 -7.93
C VAL A 18 0.53 -3.79 -6.95
N LEU A 19 -0.18 -3.77 -5.81
CA LEU A 19 -0.03 -2.71 -4.81
C LEU A 19 1.37 -2.73 -4.17
N SER A 20 1.90 -3.91 -3.85
CA SER A 20 3.27 -4.07 -3.35
C SER A 20 4.28 -3.65 -4.42
N GLY A 21 4.05 -4.01 -5.69
CA GLY A 21 4.88 -3.61 -6.82
C GLY A 21 4.89 -2.11 -7.07
N LEU A 22 3.73 -1.44 -6.95
CA LEU A 22 3.60 0.01 -7.04
C LEU A 22 4.29 0.72 -5.88
N ALA A 23 4.22 0.17 -4.66
CA ALA A 23 4.94 0.71 -3.51
C ALA A 23 6.47 0.56 -3.65
N ILE A 24 6.94 -0.59 -4.14
CA ILE A 24 8.36 -0.83 -4.47
C ILE A 24 8.79 0.12 -5.59
N ALA A 25 8.00 0.27 -6.66
CA ALA A 25 8.29 1.16 -7.76
C ALA A 25 8.33 2.63 -7.29
N PHE A 26 7.38 3.05 -6.45
CA PHE A 26 7.37 4.38 -5.86
C PHE A 26 8.65 4.63 -5.06
N ILE A 27 9.07 3.70 -4.19
CA ILE A 27 10.33 3.80 -3.45
C ILE A 27 11.52 3.85 -4.38
N LEU A 28 11.59 2.99 -5.40
CA LEU A 28 12.73 2.98 -6.34
C LEU A 28 12.80 4.27 -7.17
N LEU A 29 11.65 4.84 -7.54
CA LEU A 29 11.55 6.09 -8.30
C LEU A 29 11.80 7.34 -7.43
N THR A 30 11.40 7.30 -6.15
CA THR A 30 11.69 8.37 -5.18
C THR A 30 13.01 8.16 -4.45
N PHE A 31 13.68 7.02 -4.65
CA PHE A 31 14.98 6.75 -4.04
C PHE A 31 15.95 7.81 -4.54
N PRO A 32 16.59 8.58 -3.65
CA PRO A 32 17.30 9.75 -4.12
C PRO A 32 18.57 9.31 -4.83
N TYR A 33 18.57 9.38 -6.16
CA TYR A 33 19.72 9.07 -7.01
C TYR A 33 20.99 9.81 -6.56
N HIS A 34 20.83 11.02 -5.99
CA HIS A 34 21.93 11.78 -5.42
C HIS A 34 22.59 11.08 -4.22
N LEU A 35 21.84 10.45 -3.32
CA LEU A 35 22.40 9.71 -2.17
C LEU A 35 23.14 8.46 -2.62
N PHE A 36 22.65 7.79 -3.66
CA PHE A 36 23.38 6.67 -4.27
C PHE A 36 24.72 7.15 -4.87
N ARG A 37 24.69 8.25 -5.62
CA ARG A 37 25.89 8.86 -6.21
C ARG A 37 26.91 9.29 -5.14
N GLU A 38 26.44 9.91 -4.07
CA GLU A 38 27.28 10.31 -2.94
C GLU A 38 27.84 9.09 -2.20
N SER A 39 27.04 8.05 -1.97
CA SER A 39 27.49 6.80 -1.36
C SER A 39 28.60 6.15 -2.19
N ARG A 40 28.45 6.14 -3.51
CA ARG A 40 29.46 5.64 -4.45
C ARG A 40 30.78 6.41 -4.34
N SER A 41 30.75 7.72 -4.12
CA SER A 41 31.97 8.51 -3.94
C SER A 41 32.80 8.05 -2.72
N ASN A 42 32.13 7.55 -1.67
CA ASN A 42 32.78 7.03 -0.47
C ASN A 42 33.42 5.65 -0.67
N TRP A 43 33.20 4.97 -1.80
CA TRP A 43 33.82 3.66 -2.07
C TRP A 43 35.29 3.79 -2.44
N TYR A 44 35.66 4.93 -3.01
CA TYR A 44 37.00 5.22 -3.48
C TYR A 44 37.84 5.87 -2.36
N ARG A 45 39.16 5.68 -2.45
CA ARG A 45 40.16 6.38 -1.65
C ARG A 45 40.55 7.69 -2.32
N SER A 46 41.31 8.53 -1.61
CA SER A 46 41.90 9.77 -2.15
C SER A 46 42.76 9.56 -3.40
N ASP A 47 43.42 8.40 -3.52
CA ASP A 47 44.20 7.96 -4.68
C ASP A 47 43.35 7.48 -5.87
N GLY A 48 42.02 7.46 -5.74
CA GLY A 48 41.09 6.97 -6.75
C GLY A 48 40.91 5.46 -6.78
N ASN A 49 41.63 4.69 -5.95
CA ASN A 49 41.48 3.24 -5.89
C ASN A 49 40.24 2.82 -5.10
N LEU A 50 39.58 1.77 -5.58
CA LEU A 50 38.41 1.20 -4.90
C LEU A 50 38.83 0.44 -3.64
N SER A 51 38.25 0.80 -2.49
CA SER A 51 38.46 0.04 -1.24
C SER A 51 37.35 -0.98 -1.06
N ALA A 52 37.68 -2.27 -1.16
CA ALA A 52 36.71 -3.37 -0.96
C ALA A 52 36.04 -3.31 0.42
N LYS A 53 36.76 -2.84 1.45
CA LYS A 53 36.22 -2.64 2.80
C LYS A 53 35.18 -1.51 2.84
N ARG A 54 35.45 -0.37 2.19
CA ARG A 54 34.51 0.76 2.10
C ARG A 54 33.29 0.40 1.27
N PHE A 55 33.50 -0.22 0.11
CA PHE A 55 32.43 -0.74 -0.75
C PHE A 55 31.44 -1.60 0.04
N ARG A 56 31.92 -2.68 0.68
CA ARG A 56 31.05 -3.58 1.46
C ARG A 56 30.30 -2.85 2.58
N LYS A 57 30.95 -1.90 3.27
CA LYS A 57 30.35 -1.14 4.36
C LYS A 57 29.26 -0.19 3.86
N GLU A 58 29.52 0.56 2.79
CA GLU A 58 28.55 1.49 2.22
C GLU A 58 27.39 0.75 1.55
N THR A 59 27.64 -0.34 0.81
CA THR A 59 26.57 -1.18 0.23
C THR A 59 25.67 -1.77 1.32
N ARG A 60 26.23 -2.25 2.44
CA ARG A 60 25.43 -2.76 3.56
C ARG A 60 24.56 -1.66 4.19
N LYS A 61 25.08 -0.44 4.32
CA LYS A 61 24.32 0.69 4.86
C LYS A 61 23.21 1.15 3.91
N LEU A 62 23.50 1.16 2.61
CA LEU A 62 22.50 1.43 1.57
C LEU A 62 21.39 0.37 1.60
N ALA A 63 21.75 -0.92 1.67
CA ALA A 63 20.78 -2.01 1.78
C ALA A 63 19.94 -1.93 3.06
N GLY A 64 20.53 -1.51 4.18
CA GLY A 64 19.82 -1.23 5.43
C GLY A 64 18.76 -0.15 5.25
N LEU A 65 19.14 1.01 4.69
CA LEU A 65 18.20 2.07 4.35
C LEU A 65 17.08 1.57 3.43
N THR A 66 17.42 0.87 2.34
CA THR A 66 16.42 0.31 1.43
C THR A 66 15.46 -0.64 2.14
N GLY A 67 15.97 -1.49 3.04
CA GLY A 67 15.15 -2.39 3.85
C GLY A 67 14.21 -1.64 4.79
N GLU A 68 14.70 -0.61 5.49
CA GLU A 68 13.89 0.24 6.37
C GLU A 68 12.79 1.00 5.61
N LEU A 69 13.13 1.53 4.43
CA LEU A 69 12.18 2.21 3.55
C LEU A 69 11.13 1.24 2.99
N LEU A 70 11.48 -0.03 2.75
CA LEU A 70 10.56 -1.06 2.23
C LEU A 70 9.65 -1.65 3.32
N LEU A 71 10.12 -1.73 4.57
CA LEU A 71 9.34 -2.34 5.66
C LEU A 71 8.00 -1.63 5.87
N PHE A 72 8.01 -0.30 5.86
CA PHE A 72 6.80 0.50 6.13
C PHE A 72 5.69 0.34 5.08
N PRO A 73 5.94 0.46 3.77
CA PRO A 73 4.93 0.19 2.77
C PRO A 73 4.48 -1.26 2.81
N LEU A 74 5.36 -2.22 3.10
CA LEU A 74 4.95 -3.62 3.26
C LEU A 74 3.96 -3.80 4.43
N VAL A 75 4.24 -3.19 5.58
CA VAL A 75 3.32 -3.18 6.72
C VAL A 75 2.02 -2.45 6.38
N GLY A 76 2.09 -1.28 5.73
CA GLY A 76 0.92 -0.53 5.28
C GLY A 76 0.05 -1.32 4.30
N SER A 77 0.67 -1.97 3.31
CA SER A 77 -0.01 -2.86 2.38
C SER A 77 -0.65 -4.05 3.11
N ALA A 78 0.04 -4.67 4.07
CA ALA A 78 -0.54 -5.76 4.87
C ALA A 78 -1.77 -5.30 5.67
N VAL A 79 -1.75 -4.10 6.25
CA VAL A 79 -2.92 -3.53 6.97
C VAL A 79 -4.09 -3.29 6.00
N VAL A 80 -3.84 -2.66 4.86
CA VAL A 80 -4.88 -2.42 3.84
C VAL A 80 -5.48 -3.75 3.37
N VAL A 81 -4.64 -4.74 3.11
CA VAL A 81 -5.07 -6.09 2.72
C VAL A 81 -5.91 -6.74 3.82
N GLY A 82 -5.51 -6.63 5.08
CA GLY A 82 -6.30 -7.14 6.21
C GLY A 82 -7.68 -6.49 6.29
N VAL A 83 -7.77 -5.16 6.12
CA VAL A 83 -9.05 -4.45 6.07
C VAL A 83 -9.88 -4.92 4.88
N LEU A 84 -9.29 -5.04 3.70
CA LEU A 84 -9.96 -5.56 2.51
C LEU A 84 -10.46 -6.98 2.71
N MET A 85 -9.70 -7.86 3.38
CA MET A 85 -10.16 -9.20 3.72
C MET A 85 -11.36 -9.18 4.65
N VAL A 86 -11.37 -8.30 5.65
CA VAL A 86 -12.53 -8.13 6.55
C VAL A 86 -13.74 -7.68 5.74
N VAL A 87 -13.59 -6.71 4.83
CA VAL A 87 -14.67 -6.26 3.95
C VAL A 87 -15.16 -7.40 3.04
N HIS A 88 -14.23 -8.09 2.39
CA HIS A 88 -14.52 -9.23 1.51
C HIS A 88 -15.31 -10.32 2.23
N THR A 89 -14.88 -10.65 3.46
CA THR A 89 -15.43 -11.77 4.23
C THR A 89 -16.74 -11.40 4.89
N PHE A 90 -16.88 -10.18 5.40
CA PHE A 90 -17.99 -9.81 6.30
C PHE A 90 -19.00 -8.81 5.76
N LEU A 91 -18.70 -8.14 4.64
CA LEU A 91 -19.53 -7.05 4.13
C LEU A 91 -20.02 -7.35 2.72
N ILE A 92 -19.10 -7.49 1.77
CA ILE A 92 -19.40 -7.66 0.36
C ILE A 92 -18.17 -8.23 -0.35
N PRO A 93 -18.34 -9.19 -1.27
CA PRO A 93 -17.23 -9.68 -2.06
C PRO A 93 -16.62 -8.55 -2.88
N ILE A 94 -15.29 -8.40 -2.85
CA ILE A 94 -14.59 -7.29 -3.51
C ILE A 94 -14.88 -7.21 -5.02
N PRO A 95 -14.94 -8.31 -5.79
CA PRO A 95 -15.31 -8.24 -7.20
C PRO A 95 -16.67 -7.57 -7.41
N LEU A 96 -17.65 -7.95 -6.60
CA LEU A 96 -18.98 -7.36 -6.62
C LEU A 96 -18.98 -5.88 -6.23
N LEU A 97 -18.16 -5.50 -5.26
CA LEU A 97 -17.96 -4.09 -4.87
C LEU A 97 -17.37 -3.27 -6.03
N VAL A 98 -16.43 -3.84 -6.79
CA VAL A 98 -15.82 -3.19 -7.96
C VAL A 98 -16.85 -3.02 -9.09
N ASP A 99 -17.66 -4.05 -9.35
CA ASP A 99 -18.72 -3.99 -10.36
C ASP A 99 -19.75 -2.91 -10.03
N VAL A 100 -20.22 -2.86 -8.77
CA VAL A 100 -21.13 -1.82 -8.27
C VAL A 100 -20.50 -0.42 -8.39
N ALA A 101 -19.23 -0.28 -8.03
CA ALA A 101 -18.52 0.99 -8.13
C ALA A 101 -18.35 1.44 -9.59
N GLY A 102 -18.13 0.51 -10.52
CA GLY A 102 -18.04 0.80 -11.96
C GLY A 102 -19.35 1.29 -12.58
N MET A 103 -20.48 0.88 -12.01
CA MET A 103 -21.83 1.29 -12.46
C MET A 103 -22.36 2.52 -11.70
N PHE A 104 -21.64 3.01 -10.70
CA PHE A 104 -22.06 4.12 -9.85
C PHE A 104 -22.26 5.42 -10.65
N SER A 105 -23.43 6.03 -10.48
CA SER A 105 -23.76 7.34 -11.03
C SER A 105 -23.92 8.35 -9.88
N THR A 106 -23.36 9.54 -10.04
CA THR A 106 -23.61 10.65 -9.11
C THR A 106 -24.98 11.31 -9.32
N ASP A 107 -25.64 11.04 -10.44
CA ASP A 107 -27.01 11.45 -10.71
C ASP A 107 -27.97 10.45 -10.05
N ALA A 108 -28.79 10.94 -9.12
CA ALA A 108 -29.69 10.13 -8.31
C ALA A 108 -30.81 9.49 -9.14
N ASP A 109 -31.34 10.20 -10.15
CA ASP A 109 -32.44 9.72 -10.98
C ASP A 109 -31.95 8.56 -11.86
N VAL A 110 -30.74 8.72 -12.43
CA VAL A 110 -30.07 7.67 -13.22
C VAL A 110 -29.70 6.46 -12.37
N TRP A 111 -29.28 6.69 -11.12
CA TRP A 111 -28.96 5.60 -10.20
C TRP A 111 -30.21 4.81 -9.79
N GLU A 112 -31.29 5.51 -9.45
CA GLU A 112 -32.56 4.89 -9.06
C GLU A 112 -33.17 4.13 -10.24
N GLU A 113 -33.18 4.71 -11.45
CA GLU A 113 -33.59 4.06 -12.69
C GLU A 113 -32.77 2.78 -12.96
N ARG A 114 -31.44 2.81 -12.81
CA ARG A 114 -30.58 1.61 -12.96
C ARG A 114 -30.88 0.51 -11.95
N THR A 115 -31.32 0.91 -10.77
CA THR A 115 -31.68 -0.01 -9.69
C THR A 115 -33.04 -0.67 -9.98
N GLU A 116 -33.99 0.08 -10.50
CA GLU A 116 -35.35 -0.38 -10.81
C GLU A 116 -35.44 -1.16 -12.12
N THR A 117 -34.69 -0.77 -13.15
CA THR A 117 -34.66 -1.43 -14.47
C THR A 117 -33.83 -2.72 -14.47
N GLY A 118 -33.11 -3.00 -13.39
CA GLY A 118 -32.22 -4.15 -13.30
C GLY A 118 -30.93 -3.99 -14.12
N GLU A 119 -30.57 -2.78 -14.54
CA GLU A 119 -29.27 -2.50 -15.20
C GLU A 119 -28.07 -2.73 -14.26
N LEU A 120 -28.29 -2.74 -12.94
CA LEU A 120 -27.32 -3.27 -11.97
C LEU A 120 -27.10 -4.80 -12.10
N GLY A 121 -27.86 -5.47 -12.96
CA GLY A 121 -27.75 -6.89 -13.28
C GLY A 121 -28.06 -7.82 -12.09
N ASP A 122 -27.50 -9.03 -12.14
CA ASP A 122 -27.65 -10.06 -11.12
C ASP A 122 -26.87 -9.75 -9.82
N VAL A 123 -26.32 -8.55 -9.64
CA VAL A 123 -25.48 -8.20 -8.47
C VAL A 123 -26.20 -8.46 -7.14
N GLY A 124 -27.50 -8.17 -7.07
CA GLY A 124 -28.32 -8.46 -5.89
C GLY A 124 -28.53 -9.95 -5.65
N LEU A 125 -28.68 -10.74 -6.72
CA LEU A 125 -28.80 -12.20 -6.68
C LEU A 125 -27.46 -12.84 -6.27
N LEU A 126 -26.36 -12.45 -6.90
CA LEU A 126 -25.00 -12.90 -6.60
C LEU A 126 -24.59 -12.56 -5.17
N TYR A 127 -24.98 -11.39 -4.67
CA TYR A 127 -24.79 -11.05 -3.27
C TYR A 127 -25.61 -11.94 -2.33
N GLY A 128 -26.86 -12.25 -2.69
CA GLY A 128 -27.73 -13.15 -1.95
C GLY A 128 -27.15 -14.55 -1.86
N GLU A 129 -26.78 -15.13 -3.00
CA GLU A 129 -26.13 -16.45 -3.10
C GLU A 129 -24.83 -16.51 -2.28
N TRP A 130 -23.95 -15.51 -2.42
CA TRP A 130 -22.73 -15.41 -1.62
C TRP A 130 -23.02 -15.28 -0.11
N SER A 131 -24.00 -14.45 0.27
CA SER A 131 -24.39 -14.24 1.67
C SER A 131 -24.93 -15.52 2.31
N ASP A 132 -25.73 -16.28 1.56
CA ASP A 132 -26.30 -17.56 1.98
C ASP A 132 -25.20 -18.63 2.12
N GLU A 133 -24.25 -18.68 1.18
CA GLU A 133 -23.08 -19.57 1.24
C GLU A 133 -22.18 -19.29 2.47
N GLN A 134 -22.04 -18.03 2.87
CA GLN A 134 -21.26 -17.65 4.06
C GLN A 134 -22.02 -17.86 5.38
N GLY A 135 -23.30 -18.26 5.33
CA GLY A 135 -24.12 -18.48 6.51
C GLY A 135 -24.39 -17.19 7.31
N PHE A 136 -24.43 -16.03 6.64
CA PHE A 136 -24.73 -14.77 7.31
C PHE A 136 -26.19 -14.76 7.79
N SER A 137 -26.40 -14.64 9.10
CA SER A 137 -27.73 -14.37 9.64
C SER A 137 -28.21 -13.00 9.14
N GLU A 138 -29.39 -12.93 8.52
CA GLU A 138 -30.00 -11.69 8.03
C GLU A 138 -29.97 -10.56 9.07
N ASP A 139 -30.17 -10.89 10.35
CA ASP A 139 -30.16 -9.93 11.47
C ASP A 139 -28.83 -9.18 11.63
N ARG A 140 -27.68 -9.86 11.46
CA ARG A 140 -26.35 -9.23 11.54
C ARG A 140 -26.07 -8.34 10.33
N ALA A 141 -26.40 -8.83 9.14
CA ALA A 141 -26.23 -8.06 7.90
C ALA A 141 -27.12 -6.80 7.91
N PHE A 142 -28.34 -6.91 8.46
CA PHE A 142 -29.25 -5.78 8.62
C PHE A 142 -28.69 -4.70 9.55
N GLY A 143 -28.12 -5.08 10.69
CA GLY A 143 -27.49 -4.15 11.63
C GLY A 143 -26.34 -3.35 11.02
N VAL A 144 -25.43 -4.05 10.32
CA VAL A 144 -24.28 -3.44 9.64
C VAL A 144 -24.73 -2.55 8.48
N ARG A 145 -25.66 -3.03 7.62
CA ARG A 145 -26.22 -2.23 6.52
C ARG A 145 -26.92 -0.97 7.02
N LYS A 146 -27.74 -1.07 8.07
CA LYS A 146 -28.44 0.08 8.66
C LYS A 146 -27.46 1.08 9.26
N PHE A 147 -26.42 0.61 9.94
CA PHE A 147 -25.36 1.47 10.47
C PHE A 147 -24.60 2.19 9.34
N LEU A 148 -24.15 1.47 8.32
CA LEU A 148 -23.41 2.04 7.19
C LEU A 148 -24.27 3.04 6.42
N LYS A 149 -25.52 2.70 6.08
CA LYS A 149 -26.43 3.60 5.36
C LYS A 149 -26.68 4.90 6.14
N ARG A 150 -26.81 4.82 7.47
CA ARG A 150 -27.05 6.01 8.31
C ARG A 150 -25.80 6.86 8.55
N ASN A 151 -24.62 6.24 8.62
CA ASN A 151 -23.38 6.90 9.06
C ASN A 151 -22.28 6.87 7.99
N TRP A 152 -22.61 6.67 6.71
CA TRP A 152 -21.63 6.48 5.64
C TRP A 152 -20.64 7.66 5.54
N TYR A 153 -21.12 8.89 5.75
CA TYR A 153 -20.30 10.10 5.73
C TYR A 153 -19.27 10.13 6.87
N MET A 154 -19.61 9.62 8.06
CA MET A 154 -18.66 9.50 9.18
C MET A 154 -17.59 8.44 8.85
N VAL A 155 -18.00 7.30 8.29
CA VAL A 155 -17.08 6.23 7.89
C VAL A 155 -16.14 6.71 6.79
N ALA A 156 -16.68 7.40 5.77
CA ALA A 156 -15.88 8.00 4.70
C ALA A 156 -14.92 9.07 5.25
N GLY A 157 -15.41 9.97 6.11
CA GLY A 157 -14.59 11.00 6.74
C GLY A 157 -13.45 10.43 7.59
N LEU A 158 -13.72 9.40 8.39
CA LEU A 158 -12.70 8.70 9.17
C LEU A 158 -11.69 8.00 8.27
N GLY A 159 -12.14 7.39 7.16
CA GLY A 159 -11.26 6.79 6.16
C GLY A 159 -10.30 7.81 5.52
N VAL A 160 -10.80 9.00 5.15
CA VAL A 160 -9.99 10.10 4.61
C VAL A 160 -8.98 10.60 5.65
N ILE A 161 -9.42 10.85 6.89
CA ILE A 161 -8.53 11.29 7.98
C ILE A 161 -7.44 10.25 8.22
N PHE A 162 -7.80 8.97 8.30
CA PHE A 162 -6.84 7.89 8.44
C PHE A 162 -5.83 7.85 7.27
N GLY A 163 -6.31 8.00 6.04
CA GLY A 163 -5.46 8.08 4.85
C GLY A 163 -4.47 9.25 4.90
N ILE A 164 -4.91 10.44 5.32
CA ILE A 164 -4.05 11.61 5.50
C ILE A 164 -3.02 11.35 6.60
N MET A 165 -3.43 10.80 7.74
CA MET A 165 -2.52 10.48 8.84
C MET A 165 -1.43 9.49 8.40
N VAL A 166 -1.81 8.42 7.70
CA VAL A 166 -0.86 7.45 7.14
C VAL A 166 0.08 8.13 6.15
N HIS A 167 -0.42 8.98 5.25
CA HIS A 167 0.38 9.69 4.27
C HIS A 167 1.41 10.65 4.92
N LEU A 168 0.97 11.44 5.91
CA LEU A 168 1.84 12.36 6.63
C LEU A 168 2.89 11.61 7.44
N PHE A 169 2.49 10.54 8.11
CA PHE A 169 3.41 9.69 8.86
C PHE A 169 4.44 9.04 7.93
N PHE A 170 4.01 8.51 6.78
CA PHE A 170 4.90 7.90 5.79
C PHE A 170 5.89 8.91 5.23
N THR A 171 5.42 10.08 4.82
CA THR A 171 6.27 11.14 4.27
C THR A 171 7.26 11.64 5.31
N GLY A 172 6.81 11.87 6.55
CA GLY A 172 7.66 12.27 7.66
C GLY A 172 8.74 11.24 7.95
N TYR A 173 8.36 9.97 8.09
CA TYR A 173 9.29 8.86 8.33
C TYR A 173 10.32 8.72 7.18
N TYR A 174 9.84 8.76 5.93
CA TYR A 174 10.70 8.69 4.74
C TYR A 174 11.75 9.80 4.75
N VAL A 175 11.33 11.04 4.98
CA VAL A 175 12.25 12.19 5.07
C VAL A 175 13.24 12.02 6.22
N SER A 176 12.80 11.55 7.38
CA SER A 176 13.69 11.30 8.54
C SER A 176 14.76 10.25 8.24
N CYS A 177 14.39 9.10 7.66
CA CYS A 177 15.34 8.05 7.28
C CYS A 177 16.38 8.55 6.26
N LEU A 178 15.94 9.33 5.27
CA LEU A 178 16.84 9.91 4.29
C LEU A 178 17.80 10.93 4.92
N ALA A 179 17.30 11.80 5.79
CA ALA A 179 18.11 12.78 6.50
C ALA A 179 19.18 12.12 7.38
N GLU A 180 18.79 11.10 8.16
CA GLU A 180 19.72 10.34 9.00
C GLU A 180 20.80 9.63 8.17
N TYR A 181 20.40 9.04 7.04
CA TYR A 181 21.36 8.42 6.12
C TYR A 181 22.34 9.44 5.54
N GLN A 182 21.84 10.60 5.11
CA GLN A 182 22.65 11.68 4.55
C GLN A 182 23.66 12.21 5.58
N GLU A 183 23.24 12.46 6.82
CA GLU A 183 24.15 12.83 7.90
C GLU A 183 25.21 11.77 8.13
N GLY A 184 24.80 10.50 8.20
CA GLY A 184 25.72 9.38 8.34
C GLY A 184 26.73 9.30 7.19
N LEU A 185 26.31 9.60 5.97
CA LEU A 185 27.15 9.59 4.78
C LEU A 185 28.21 10.69 4.84
N ILE A 186 27.83 11.91 5.26
CA ILE A 186 28.75 13.03 5.47
C ILE A 186 29.78 12.70 6.56
N ARG A 187 29.34 12.15 7.69
CA ARG A 187 30.25 11.74 8.80
C ARG A 187 31.27 10.70 8.34
N ARG A 188 30.82 9.68 7.59
CA ARG A 188 31.72 8.63 7.06
C ARG A 188 32.70 9.19 6.03
N ARG A 189 32.25 10.10 5.17
CA ARG A 189 33.11 10.78 4.19
C ARG A 189 34.26 11.53 4.87
N ARG A 190 33.97 12.30 5.93
CA ARG A 190 34.99 12.99 6.75
C ARG A 190 35.97 12.01 7.37
N HIS A 191 35.47 10.97 8.02
CA HIS A 191 36.31 9.93 8.62
C HIS A 191 37.22 9.23 7.60
N TYR A 192 36.72 8.95 6.40
CA TYR A 192 37.51 8.38 5.32
C TYR A 192 38.58 9.33 4.79
N ALA A 193 38.28 10.62 4.69
CA ALA A 193 39.24 11.64 4.27
C ALA A 193 40.35 11.84 5.32
N GLU A 194 40.02 11.83 6.61
CA GLU A 194 41.01 11.89 7.71
C GLU A 194 41.98 10.70 7.68
N HIS A 195 41.46 9.49 7.43
CA HIS A 195 42.29 8.29 7.33
C HIS A 195 43.09 8.20 6.04
N ASP A 196 42.64 8.88 4.98
CA ASP A 196 43.35 8.94 3.69
C ASP A 196 44.38 10.08 3.63
N GLY A 197 44.33 11.04 4.58
CA GLY A 197 45.23 12.20 4.69
C GLY A 197 46.34 12.05 5.74
N LEU A 198 46.52 10.84 6.29
CA LEU A 198 47.61 10.48 7.20
C LEU A 198 48.32 9.21 6.69
N THR A 199 48.90 9.31 5.50
CA THR A 199 50.09 8.56 5.05
C THR A 199 50.84 9.41 4.05
#